data_AF-A0A9P7G2X8-F1
#
_entry.id   AF-A0A9P7G2X8-F1
#
_cell.length_a   1.000
_cell.length_b   1.000
_cell.length_c   1.000
_cell.angle_alpha   90.00
_cell.angle_beta   90.00
_cell.angle_gamma   90.00
#
_symmetry.space_group_name_H-M   'P 1'
#
loop_
_entity.id
_entity.type
_entity.pdbx_description
1 polymer ?
#
loop_
_entity_poly.entity_id
_entity_poly.type
_entity_poly.pdbx_seq_one_letter_code
_entity_poly.pdbx_strand_id
1 'polypeptide(L)'
;MDRWTDWAGTTSRNAFFYNTLDNLKQITGQPPQIRIGANSEDHTNFKKHVQFAQAIFPPSTPVVPYPEATNITVGDSYYATTRFLPPKTHVIWGVNLGSNNITAAVLETRSIVKAFSSPDIRAAGIVLDYLEIGNEPDLNPYFFFFKGAPGVSNTAGAALWTLDYALFASQLKISTVFFHAGIGFKYSLIQPITLTRSTLDGSNLPSPVPAHVQPQYYAAIIAAEAIGKTGNVQALELQIDHPQIAGYAFYEGKALVRAVFINSKAYLPESTTRTSVHLDLRFTANAARHVAPTWVKVKRLVIQ
;
A
#
# COMPACT_ATOMS: atom_id res chain seq x y z
N MET A 1 1.83 -10.53 -8.64
CA MET A 1 1.98 -11.98 -8.44
C MET A 1 3.42 -12.44 -8.49
N ASP A 2 4.16 -12.12 -9.55
CA ASP A 2 5.52 -12.62 -9.85
C ASP A 2 6.57 -12.63 -8.72
N ARG A 3 6.43 -11.75 -7.71
CA ARG A 3 7.35 -11.65 -6.58
C ARG A 3 6.69 -11.80 -5.22
N TRP A 4 5.47 -12.31 -5.14
CA TRP A 4 4.74 -12.42 -3.86
C TRP A 4 5.54 -13.12 -2.74
N THR A 5 6.35 -14.13 -3.07
CA THR A 5 7.21 -14.80 -2.09
C THR A 5 8.39 -13.96 -1.59
N ASP A 6 8.80 -12.92 -2.33
CA ASP A 6 9.74 -11.90 -1.83
C ASP A 6 9.06 -11.03 -0.76
N TRP A 7 7.75 -10.79 -0.88
CA TRP A 7 6.95 -10.02 0.07
C TRP A 7 6.58 -10.84 1.30
N ALA A 8 5.90 -11.96 1.14
CA ALA A 8 5.38 -12.75 2.26
C ALA A 8 6.44 -13.69 2.88
N GLY A 9 7.40 -14.15 2.08
CA GLY A 9 8.31 -15.24 2.41
C GLY A 9 7.88 -16.58 1.81
N THR A 10 8.62 -17.65 2.13
CA THR A 10 8.39 -19.02 1.62
C THR A 10 8.24 -20.04 2.75
N THR A 11 9.34 -20.56 3.27
CA THR A 11 9.39 -21.44 4.45
C THR A 11 9.42 -20.64 5.75
N SER A 12 9.83 -19.37 5.68
CA SER A 12 9.80 -18.41 6.77
C SER A 12 9.19 -17.10 6.31
N ARG A 13 8.56 -16.39 7.24
CA ARG A 13 7.94 -15.08 7.02
C ARG A 13 9.00 -14.02 6.74
N ASN A 14 8.74 -13.13 5.78
CA ASN A 14 9.48 -11.88 5.68
C ASN A 14 9.13 -10.98 6.88
N ALA A 15 10.03 -10.93 7.87
CA ALA A 15 9.81 -10.19 9.11
C ALA A 15 9.68 -8.67 8.86
N PHE A 16 10.43 -8.12 7.91
CA PHE A 16 10.37 -6.70 7.60
C PHE A 16 8.98 -6.32 7.07
N PHE A 17 8.50 -7.01 6.02
CA PHE A 17 7.18 -6.76 5.46
C PHE A 17 6.08 -6.92 6.52
N TYR A 18 6.12 -8.01 7.30
CA TYR A 18 5.17 -8.20 8.39
C TYR A 18 5.16 -7.04 9.38
N ASN A 19 6.34 -6.62 9.86
CA ASN A 19 6.45 -5.54 10.84
C ASN A 19 5.93 -4.22 10.29
N THR A 20 6.12 -3.92 9.00
CA THR A 20 5.55 -2.71 8.40
C THR A 20 4.02 -2.69 8.40
N LEU A 21 3.37 -3.84 8.20
CA LEU A 21 1.91 -3.97 8.29
C LEU A 21 1.43 -3.99 9.75
N ASP A 22 2.18 -4.66 10.62
CA ASP A 22 1.86 -4.77 12.04
C ASP A 22 1.97 -3.41 12.75
N ASN A 23 2.93 -2.56 12.37
CA ASN A 23 3.00 -1.19 12.86
C ASN A 23 1.70 -0.42 12.58
N LEU A 24 1.15 -0.53 11.36
CA LEU A 24 -0.11 0.11 11.01
C LEU A 24 -1.27 -0.48 11.81
N LYS A 25 -1.33 -1.82 11.92
CA LYS A 25 -2.31 -2.52 12.76
C LYS A 25 -2.24 -2.08 14.23
N GLN A 26 -1.05 -1.90 14.76
CA GLN A 26 -0.85 -1.45 16.14
C GLN A 26 -1.33 -0.02 16.35
N ILE A 27 -1.49 0.79 15.30
CA ILE A 27 -2.01 2.16 15.38
C ILE A 27 -3.53 2.18 15.15
N THR A 28 -4.04 1.43 14.18
CA THR A 28 -5.46 1.44 13.76
C THR A 28 -6.32 0.38 14.44
N GLY A 29 -5.71 -0.62 15.08
CA GLY A 29 -6.39 -1.80 15.61
C GLY A 29 -6.69 -2.89 14.58
N GLN A 30 -6.53 -2.62 13.28
CA GLN A 30 -6.79 -3.56 12.18
C GLN A 30 -5.68 -3.52 11.13
N PRO A 31 -5.24 -4.66 10.59
CA PRO A 31 -4.24 -4.65 9.54
C PRO A 31 -4.77 -4.01 8.24
N PRO A 32 -3.88 -3.44 7.40
CA PRO A 32 -4.25 -3.04 6.05
C PRO A 32 -4.81 -4.22 5.23
N GLN A 33 -5.75 -3.93 4.34
CA GLN A 33 -6.20 -4.92 3.34
C GLN A 33 -5.13 -5.08 2.25
N ILE A 34 -5.06 -6.28 1.65
CA ILE A 34 -4.04 -6.63 0.65
C ILE A 34 -4.72 -7.14 -0.63
N ARG A 35 -4.47 -6.49 -1.77
CA ARG A 35 -4.87 -6.98 -3.10
C ARG A 35 -3.64 -7.50 -3.85
N ILE A 36 -3.65 -8.78 -4.23
CA ILE A 36 -2.54 -9.46 -4.92
C ILE A 36 -2.98 -9.77 -6.34
N GLY A 37 -2.34 -9.16 -7.33
CA GLY A 37 -2.69 -9.32 -8.75
C GLY A 37 -1.67 -8.60 -9.63
N ALA A 38 -2.15 -7.61 -10.39
CA ALA A 38 -1.43 -6.82 -11.41
C ALA A 38 -1.21 -7.61 -12.70
N ASN A 39 -0.63 -7.02 -13.74
CA ASN A 39 -0.33 -7.68 -15.02
C ASN A 39 0.29 -9.08 -14.88
N SER A 40 1.22 -9.26 -13.94
CA SER A 40 1.84 -10.57 -13.66
C SER A 40 0.83 -11.69 -13.29
N GLU A 41 -0.37 -11.35 -12.84
CA GLU A 41 -1.49 -12.29 -12.67
C GLU A 41 -1.81 -13.03 -13.96
N ASP A 42 -1.90 -12.31 -15.08
CA ASP A 42 -2.27 -12.87 -16.38
C ASP A 42 -1.14 -13.68 -17.03
N HIS A 43 0.04 -13.70 -16.40
CA HIS A 43 1.18 -14.56 -16.74
C HIS A 43 1.32 -15.76 -15.78
N THR A 44 0.43 -15.91 -14.81
CA THR A 44 0.52 -16.94 -13.75
C THR A 44 -0.22 -18.21 -14.13
N ASN A 45 0.37 -19.37 -13.91
CA ASN A 45 -0.26 -20.67 -14.17
C ASN A 45 -0.04 -21.59 -12.97
N PHE A 46 -0.90 -22.60 -12.80
CA PHE A 46 -0.81 -23.56 -11.70
C PHE A 46 -0.19 -24.89 -12.14
N LYS A 47 0.80 -25.38 -11.36
CA LYS A 47 1.29 -26.76 -11.44
C LYS A 47 1.52 -27.34 -10.05
N LYS A 48 0.88 -28.47 -9.76
CA LYS A 48 0.90 -29.13 -8.45
C LYS A 48 2.30 -29.49 -7.91
N HIS A 49 3.26 -29.77 -8.79
CA HIS A 49 4.63 -30.15 -8.39
C HIS A 49 5.54 -28.95 -8.10
N VAL A 50 5.14 -27.73 -8.46
CA VAL A 50 5.88 -26.54 -8.05
C VAL A 50 5.57 -26.27 -6.58
N GLN A 51 6.61 -26.12 -5.76
CA GLN A 51 6.40 -25.93 -4.33
C GLN A 51 5.78 -24.55 -4.03
N PHE A 52 6.46 -23.48 -4.48
CA PHE A 52 6.04 -22.10 -4.31
C PHE A 52 5.80 -21.46 -5.70
N ALA A 53 6.80 -20.74 -6.23
CA ALA A 53 6.75 -20.11 -7.54
C ALA A 53 8.03 -20.39 -8.32
N GLN A 54 7.89 -20.52 -9.64
CA GLN A 54 8.95 -20.49 -10.63
C GLN A 54 8.61 -19.39 -11.62
N ALA A 55 9.46 -18.37 -11.72
CA ALA A 55 9.20 -17.20 -12.55
C ALA A 55 10.34 -16.97 -13.55
N ILE A 56 9.98 -16.53 -14.76
CA ILE A 56 10.92 -16.13 -15.81
C ILE A 56 10.85 -14.62 -15.93
N PHE A 57 11.98 -13.97 -15.66
CA PHE A 57 12.12 -12.52 -15.77
C PHE A 57 12.93 -12.16 -17.03
N PRO A 58 12.50 -11.15 -17.80
CA PRO A 58 13.36 -10.52 -18.80
C PRO A 58 14.66 -9.98 -18.19
N PRO A 59 15.68 -9.71 -19.00
CA PRO A 59 16.87 -9.00 -18.53
C PRO A 59 16.52 -7.62 -17.96
N SER A 60 17.23 -7.24 -16.90
CA SER A 60 17.16 -5.89 -16.34
C SER A 60 17.64 -4.86 -17.36
N THR A 61 16.98 -3.69 -17.41
CA THR A 61 17.38 -2.56 -18.26
C THR A 61 17.50 -1.28 -17.43
N PRO A 62 18.13 -0.21 -17.96
CA PRO A 62 18.19 1.07 -17.24
C PRO A 62 16.83 1.67 -16.90
N VAL A 63 15.82 1.43 -17.76
CA VAL A 63 14.45 1.95 -17.58
C VAL A 63 13.63 1.03 -16.69
N VAL A 64 13.88 -0.27 -16.75
CA VAL A 64 13.20 -1.30 -15.95
C VAL A 64 14.22 -2.15 -15.20
N PRO A 65 14.75 -1.66 -14.06
CA PRO A 65 15.78 -2.37 -13.30
C PRO A 65 15.29 -3.71 -12.72
N TYR A 66 14.02 -3.75 -12.35
CA TYR A 66 13.32 -4.90 -11.78
C TYR A 66 12.12 -5.23 -12.67
N PRO A 67 12.32 -6.01 -13.75
CA PRO A 67 11.26 -6.32 -14.67
C PRO A 67 10.22 -7.25 -14.04
N GLU A 68 9.02 -7.14 -14.56
CA GLU A 68 7.92 -8.07 -14.28
C GLU A 68 8.21 -9.42 -14.94
N ALA A 69 7.77 -10.52 -14.32
CA ALA A 69 7.90 -11.83 -14.94
C ALA A 69 6.99 -11.98 -16.17
N THR A 70 7.52 -12.60 -17.23
CA THR A 70 6.76 -12.96 -18.44
C THR A 70 6.06 -14.32 -18.31
N ASN A 71 6.48 -15.14 -17.36
CA ASN A 71 5.80 -16.38 -17.01
C ASN A 71 6.01 -16.67 -15.53
N ILE A 72 4.94 -17.09 -14.85
CA ILE A 72 5.01 -17.56 -13.48
C ILE A 72 4.26 -18.87 -13.41
N THR A 73 4.87 -19.89 -12.85
CA THR A 73 4.19 -21.12 -12.47
C THR A 73 4.19 -21.23 -10.96
N VAL A 74 3.03 -21.40 -10.35
CA VAL A 74 2.85 -21.51 -8.90
C VAL A 74 2.26 -22.86 -8.51
N GLY A 75 2.44 -23.26 -7.26
CA GLY A 75 1.73 -24.40 -6.67
C GLY A 75 1.16 -24.09 -5.29
N ASP A 76 0.68 -25.13 -4.60
CA ASP A 76 -0.13 -24.95 -3.39
C ASP A 76 0.56 -24.15 -2.28
N SER A 77 1.87 -24.32 -2.08
CA SER A 77 2.55 -23.63 -0.98
C SER A 77 2.69 -22.13 -1.22
N TYR A 78 2.62 -21.67 -2.47
CA TYR A 78 2.61 -20.25 -2.80
C TYR A 78 1.42 -19.53 -2.18
N TYR A 79 0.21 -20.05 -2.41
CA TYR A 79 -1.00 -19.49 -1.80
C TYR A 79 -1.02 -19.68 -0.28
N ALA A 80 -0.43 -20.77 0.22
CA ALA A 80 -0.29 -21.01 1.65
C ALA A 80 0.66 -20.03 2.38
N THR A 81 1.51 -19.28 1.67
CA THR A 81 2.35 -18.22 2.28
C THR A 81 1.52 -17.07 2.84
N THR A 82 0.24 -16.95 2.45
CA THR A 82 -0.71 -15.97 3.01
C THR A 82 -0.83 -16.07 4.53
N ARG A 83 -0.54 -17.24 5.11
CA ARG A 83 -0.47 -17.44 6.56
C ARG A 83 0.51 -16.50 7.27
N PHE A 84 1.47 -15.93 6.53
CA PHE A 84 2.47 -15.02 7.06
C PHE A 84 2.00 -13.57 7.18
N LEU A 85 0.81 -13.24 6.70
CA LEU A 85 0.21 -11.92 6.92
C LEU A 85 -0.19 -11.72 8.39
N PRO A 86 -0.33 -10.47 8.86
CA PRO A 86 -0.89 -10.20 10.18
C PRO A 86 -2.25 -10.87 10.37
N PRO A 87 -2.57 -11.35 11.59
CA PRO A 87 -3.90 -11.87 11.90
C PRO A 87 -4.98 -10.83 11.60
N LYS A 88 -6.14 -11.29 11.10
CA LYS A 88 -7.28 -10.49 10.64
C LYS A 88 -7.07 -9.73 9.32
N THR A 89 -6.04 -10.08 8.55
CA THR A 89 -5.84 -9.44 7.24
C THR A 89 -6.91 -9.88 6.26
N HIS A 90 -7.46 -8.90 5.55
CA HIS A 90 -8.43 -9.06 4.48
C HIS A 90 -7.71 -9.06 3.13
N VAL A 91 -7.99 -10.06 2.29
CA VAL A 91 -7.23 -10.33 1.07
C VAL A 91 -8.14 -10.41 -0.15
N ILE A 92 -7.74 -9.73 -1.22
CA ILE A 92 -8.27 -9.90 -2.57
C ILE A 92 -7.19 -10.57 -3.41
N TRP A 93 -7.57 -11.62 -4.15
CA TRP A 93 -6.61 -12.42 -4.90
C TRP A 93 -6.99 -12.56 -6.38
N GLY A 94 -6.05 -12.23 -7.25
CA GLY A 94 -6.17 -12.31 -8.69
C GLY A 94 -6.14 -13.72 -9.27
N VAL A 95 -6.78 -13.95 -10.41
CA VAL A 95 -6.82 -15.23 -11.10
C VAL A 95 -6.64 -14.98 -12.58
N ASN A 96 -5.66 -15.64 -13.18
CA ASN A 96 -5.30 -15.44 -14.59
C ASN A 96 -6.49 -15.61 -15.53
N LEU A 97 -6.85 -14.52 -16.22
CA LEU A 97 -7.78 -14.53 -17.34
C LEU A 97 -7.06 -14.34 -18.68
N GLY A 98 -6.00 -13.53 -18.71
CA GLY A 98 -5.33 -13.10 -19.94
C GLY A 98 -4.74 -14.23 -20.77
N SER A 99 -4.42 -15.38 -20.17
CA SER A 99 -3.97 -16.57 -20.90
C SER A 99 -5.11 -17.35 -21.58
N ASN A 100 -6.38 -16.93 -21.40
CA ASN A 100 -7.59 -17.60 -21.91
C ASN A 100 -7.60 -19.12 -21.64
N ASN A 101 -7.20 -19.52 -20.43
CA ASN A 101 -7.07 -20.91 -20.01
C ASN A 101 -7.90 -21.17 -18.76
N ILE A 102 -9.14 -21.62 -18.97
CA ILE A 102 -10.09 -21.89 -17.88
C ILE A 102 -9.56 -22.96 -16.91
N THR A 103 -8.79 -23.95 -17.40
CA THR A 103 -8.24 -24.99 -16.51
C THR A 103 -7.23 -24.41 -15.55
N ALA A 104 -6.34 -23.51 -16.00
CA ALA A 104 -5.41 -22.80 -15.13
C ALA A 104 -6.16 -22.00 -14.06
N ALA A 105 -7.11 -21.15 -14.47
CA ALA A 105 -7.93 -20.33 -13.57
C ALA A 105 -8.66 -21.16 -12.50
N VAL A 106 -9.26 -22.29 -12.88
CA VAL A 106 -9.94 -23.20 -11.94
C VAL A 106 -8.96 -23.84 -10.95
N LEU A 107 -7.78 -24.26 -11.41
CA LEU A 107 -6.78 -24.87 -10.56
C LEU A 107 -6.17 -23.87 -9.57
N GLU A 108 -5.90 -22.64 -10.01
CA GLU A 108 -5.49 -21.53 -9.16
C GLU A 108 -6.55 -21.25 -8.09
N THR A 109 -7.81 -21.06 -8.51
CA THR A 109 -8.95 -20.83 -7.61
C THR A 109 -9.08 -21.92 -6.55
N ARG A 110 -8.99 -23.20 -6.94
CA ARG A 110 -9.05 -24.33 -6.00
C ARG A 110 -7.89 -24.28 -4.99
N SER A 111 -6.70 -23.93 -5.44
CA SER A 111 -5.53 -23.83 -4.57
C SER A 111 -5.61 -22.66 -3.60
N ILE A 112 -6.10 -21.49 -4.06
CA ILE A 112 -6.40 -20.33 -3.22
C ILE A 112 -7.41 -20.71 -2.14
N VAL A 113 -8.57 -21.25 -2.51
CA VAL A 113 -9.62 -21.64 -1.55
C VAL A 113 -9.10 -22.69 -0.55
N LYS A 114 -8.29 -23.65 -1.02
CA LYS A 114 -7.62 -24.64 -0.16
C LYS A 114 -6.70 -23.96 0.87
N ALA A 115 -5.89 -22.98 0.46
CA ALA A 115 -5.03 -22.24 1.37
C ALA A 115 -5.84 -21.49 2.44
N PHE A 116 -6.87 -20.74 2.05
CA PHE A 116 -7.71 -19.99 2.99
C PHE A 116 -8.57 -20.88 3.91
N SER A 117 -8.80 -22.14 3.52
CA SER A 117 -9.47 -23.14 4.37
C SER A 117 -8.52 -23.81 5.37
N SER A 118 -7.20 -23.57 5.28
CA SER A 118 -6.21 -24.21 6.14
C SER A 118 -6.33 -23.77 7.62
N PRO A 119 -5.99 -24.64 8.58
CA PRO A 119 -6.06 -24.31 10.01
C PRO A 119 -5.30 -23.04 10.38
N ASP A 120 -4.09 -22.85 9.87
CA ASP A 120 -3.23 -21.70 10.19
C ASP A 120 -3.88 -20.37 9.78
N ILE A 121 -4.40 -20.30 8.55
CA ILE A 121 -5.02 -19.08 8.01
C ILE A 121 -6.35 -18.80 8.71
N ARG A 122 -7.16 -19.84 8.95
CA ARG A 122 -8.43 -19.70 9.70
C ARG A 122 -8.20 -19.28 11.15
N ALA A 123 -7.21 -19.85 11.82
CA ALA A 123 -6.87 -19.49 13.20
C ALA A 123 -6.35 -18.05 13.30
N ALA A 124 -5.61 -17.58 12.29
CA ALA A 124 -5.20 -16.19 12.18
C ALA A 124 -6.36 -15.23 11.84
N GLY A 125 -7.53 -15.75 11.47
CA GLY A 125 -8.68 -14.95 11.03
C GLY A 125 -8.42 -14.17 9.75
N ILE A 126 -7.50 -14.64 8.90
CA ILE A 126 -7.23 -14.01 7.60
C ILE A 126 -8.34 -14.44 6.64
N VAL A 127 -8.92 -13.47 5.92
CA VAL A 127 -10.12 -13.65 5.10
C VAL A 127 -9.81 -13.40 3.63
N LEU A 128 -10.30 -14.26 2.76
CA LEU A 128 -10.39 -14.00 1.32
C LEU A 128 -11.72 -13.32 1.06
N ASP A 129 -11.70 -12.02 0.75
CA ASP A 129 -12.91 -11.26 0.49
C ASP A 129 -13.40 -11.48 -0.94
N TYR A 130 -12.49 -11.40 -1.91
CA TYR A 130 -12.80 -11.47 -3.33
C TYR A 130 -11.73 -12.22 -4.12
N LEU A 131 -12.17 -12.87 -5.19
CA LEU A 131 -11.33 -13.26 -6.31
C LEU A 131 -11.52 -12.23 -7.42
N GLU A 132 -10.42 -11.71 -7.95
CA GLU A 132 -10.41 -10.84 -9.11
C GLU A 132 -10.03 -11.69 -10.33
N ILE A 133 -10.78 -11.63 -11.43
CA ILE A 133 -10.56 -12.50 -12.59
C ILE A 133 -10.01 -11.65 -13.74
N GLY A 134 -8.69 -11.69 -13.92
CA GLY A 134 -7.97 -10.89 -14.91
C GLY A 134 -7.64 -9.49 -14.42
N ASN A 135 -6.56 -8.93 -14.95
CA ASN A 135 -6.14 -7.56 -14.66
C ASN A 135 -6.30 -6.68 -15.90
N GLU A 136 -7.03 -5.56 -15.74
CA GLU A 136 -7.18 -4.51 -16.76
C GLU A 136 -7.53 -5.07 -18.17
N PRO A 137 -8.62 -5.84 -18.31
CA PRO A 137 -8.97 -6.54 -19.55
C PRO A 137 -9.31 -5.59 -20.72
N ASP A 138 -9.54 -4.31 -20.44
CA ASP A 138 -9.75 -3.26 -21.43
C ASP A 138 -8.45 -2.73 -22.06
N LEU A 139 -7.30 -3.01 -21.44
CA LEU A 139 -6.00 -2.53 -21.90
C LEU A 139 -5.36 -3.49 -22.91
N ASN A 140 -4.64 -2.90 -23.86
CA ASN A 140 -3.85 -3.64 -24.83
C ASN A 140 -2.64 -4.29 -24.12
N PRO A 141 -2.34 -5.59 -24.33
CA PRO A 141 -1.24 -6.31 -23.68
C PRO A 141 0.17 -5.74 -23.95
N TYR A 142 0.33 -4.79 -24.88
CA TYR A 142 1.59 -4.09 -25.13
C TYR A 142 1.76 -2.79 -24.32
N PHE A 143 0.86 -2.48 -23.39
CA PHE A 143 0.97 -1.27 -22.58
C PHE A 143 2.07 -1.41 -21.52
N PHE A 144 3.14 -0.62 -21.66
CA PHE A 144 4.23 -0.57 -20.70
C PHE A 144 3.84 0.27 -19.48
N PHE A 145 3.76 -0.37 -18.32
CA PHE A 145 3.52 0.32 -17.06
C PHE A 145 4.82 0.89 -16.50
N PHE A 146 4.93 2.21 -16.48
CA PHE A 146 6.02 2.90 -15.80
C PHE A 146 5.92 2.67 -14.29
N LYS A 147 7.03 2.23 -13.68
CA LYS A 147 7.11 1.90 -12.24
C LYS A 147 7.38 3.14 -11.36
N GLY A 148 6.78 4.26 -11.76
CA GLY A 148 6.91 5.59 -11.17
C GLY A 148 7.98 6.46 -11.84
N ALA A 149 7.89 7.77 -11.59
CA ALA A 149 8.81 8.78 -12.12
C ALA A 149 9.87 9.17 -11.06
N PRO A 150 11.18 9.10 -11.38
CA PRO A 150 12.24 9.64 -10.52
C PRO A 150 11.99 11.09 -10.13
N GLY A 151 12.24 11.46 -8.87
CA GLY A 151 12.10 12.84 -8.41
C GLY A 151 10.65 13.30 -8.27
N VAL A 152 9.69 12.40 -8.52
CA VAL A 152 8.26 12.64 -8.28
C VAL A 152 7.72 11.57 -7.35
N SER A 153 7.70 10.31 -7.81
CA SER A 153 7.09 9.18 -7.10
C SER A 153 7.85 8.76 -5.84
N ASN A 154 9.17 8.92 -5.81
CA ASN A 154 10.04 8.53 -4.69
C ASN A 154 10.43 9.73 -3.80
N THR A 155 9.53 10.70 -3.62
CA THR A 155 9.81 11.94 -2.88
C THR A 155 8.86 12.17 -1.71
N ALA A 156 9.24 13.09 -0.82
CA ALA A 156 8.34 13.61 0.21
C ALA A 156 7.03 14.16 -0.35
N GLY A 157 7.05 14.74 -1.56
CA GLY A 157 5.83 15.23 -2.24
C GLY A 157 4.83 14.12 -2.52
N ALA A 158 5.29 12.93 -2.91
CA ALA A 158 4.42 11.77 -3.11
C ALA A 158 3.75 11.32 -1.80
N ALA A 159 4.42 11.47 -0.66
CA ALA A 159 3.82 11.18 0.65
C ALA A 159 2.65 12.14 0.97
N LEU A 160 2.84 13.44 0.71
CA LEU A 160 1.76 14.43 0.89
C LEU A 160 0.59 14.15 -0.06
N TRP A 161 0.88 13.86 -1.33
CA TRP A 161 -0.14 13.50 -2.32
C TRP A 161 -0.92 12.23 -1.91
N THR A 162 -0.24 11.17 -1.46
CA THR A 162 -0.89 9.94 -1.02
C THR A 162 -1.78 10.16 0.19
N LEU A 163 -1.33 10.97 1.16
CA LEU A 163 -2.12 11.29 2.34
C LEU A 163 -3.39 12.06 1.94
N ASP A 164 -3.22 13.13 1.17
CA ASP A 164 -4.31 13.98 0.71
C ASP A 164 -5.33 13.18 -0.12
N TYR A 165 -4.86 12.43 -1.12
CA TYR A 165 -5.70 11.58 -1.97
C TYR A 165 -6.49 10.55 -1.17
N ALA A 166 -5.86 9.86 -0.20
CA ALA A 166 -6.54 8.85 0.61
C ALA A 166 -7.63 9.46 1.51
N LEU A 167 -7.38 10.63 2.09
CA LEU A 167 -8.35 11.34 2.94
C LEU A 167 -9.48 11.98 2.13
N PHE A 168 -9.17 12.50 0.94
CA PHE A 168 -10.17 13.00 0.01
C PHE A 168 -11.06 11.89 -0.54
N ALA A 169 -10.49 10.73 -0.89
CA ALA A 169 -11.24 9.57 -1.38
C ALA A 169 -12.34 9.14 -0.39
N SER A 170 -12.10 9.22 0.91
CA SER A 170 -13.12 8.90 1.91
C SER A 170 -14.31 9.88 1.88
N GLN A 171 -14.10 11.14 1.47
CA GLN A 171 -15.18 12.12 1.30
C GLN A 171 -16.09 11.78 0.12
N LEU A 172 -15.55 11.07 -0.88
CA LEU A 172 -16.28 10.54 -2.02
C LEU A 172 -16.97 9.20 -1.72
N LYS A 173 -16.98 8.75 -0.46
CA LYS A 173 -17.52 7.46 -0.02
C LYS A 173 -16.81 6.24 -0.62
N ILE A 174 -15.56 6.40 -1.03
CA ILE A 174 -14.70 5.27 -1.40
C ILE A 174 -14.34 4.53 -0.10
N SER A 175 -14.63 3.22 -0.05
CA SER A 175 -14.41 2.39 1.15
C SER A 175 -12.94 1.99 1.33
N THR A 176 -12.24 1.72 0.22
CA THR A 176 -10.85 1.26 0.23
C THR A 176 -10.13 1.74 -1.03
N VAL A 177 -8.87 2.17 -0.88
CA VAL A 177 -7.94 2.45 -1.98
C VAL A 177 -6.73 1.53 -1.84
N PHE A 178 -6.33 0.87 -2.92
CA PHE A 178 -5.13 0.04 -2.97
C PHE A 178 -4.01 0.78 -3.72
N PHE A 179 -2.93 1.11 -3.02
CA PHE A 179 -1.73 1.68 -3.64
C PHE A 179 -0.86 0.56 -4.21
N HIS A 180 -0.62 0.61 -5.52
CA HIS A 180 0.16 -0.41 -6.22
C HIS A 180 1.60 -0.48 -5.69
N ALA A 181 2.16 -1.68 -5.64
CA ALA A 181 3.51 -1.89 -5.16
C ALA A 181 4.21 -3.02 -5.91
N GLY A 182 5.53 -2.91 -6.02
CA GLY A 182 6.43 -3.89 -6.61
C GLY A 182 7.87 -3.65 -6.17
N ILE A 183 8.74 -4.62 -6.45
CA ILE A 183 10.16 -4.54 -6.11
C ILE A 183 10.83 -3.47 -6.98
N GLY A 184 11.46 -2.51 -6.33
CA GLY A 184 12.18 -1.41 -6.99
C GLY A 184 11.27 -0.36 -7.63
N PHE A 185 9.96 -0.38 -7.37
CA PHE A 185 9.05 0.65 -7.88
C PHE A 185 9.19 1.90 -7.01
N LYS A 186 9.21 3.07 -7.66
CA LYS A 186 9.50 4.35 -7.01
C LYS A 186 8.34 4.84 -6.12
N TYR A 187 7.13 4.36 -6.38
CA TYR A 187 5.92 4.66 -5.62
C TYR A 187 5.55 3.55 -4.62
N SER A 188 6.35 2.49 -4.48
CA SER A 188 6.03 1.44 -3.50
C SER A 188 6.17 2.00 -2.10
N LEU A 189 5.16 1.84 -1.23
CA LEU A 189 5.29 2.25 0.18
C LEU A 189 6.42 1.47 0.89
N ILE A 190 6.58 0.20 0.53
CA ILE A 190 7.50 -0.73 1.19
C ILE A 190 8.39 -1.37 0.12
N GLN A 191 9.69 -1.45 0.40
CA GLN A 191 10.66 -2.24 -0.34
C GLN A 191 11.04 -3.46 0.53
N PRO A 192 10.43 -4.64 0.31
CA PRO A 192 10.45 -5.75 1.27
C PRO A 192 11.75 -6.56 1.25
N ILE A 193 12.58 -6.39 0.22
CA ILE A 193 13.85 -7.11 0.06
C ILE A 193 15.00 -6.15 -0.24
N THR A 194 16.22 -6.63 0.02
CA THR A 194 17.46 -5.95 -0.35
C THR A 194 17.55 -5.74 -1.86
N LEU A 195 17.92 -4.53 -2.26
CA LEU A 195 18.17 -4.15 -3.65
C LEU A 195 19.67 -4.15 -3.93
N THR A 196 20.07 -4.73 -5.05
CA THR A 196 21.45 -4.74 -5.55
C THR A 196 21.65 -3.87 -6.79
N ARG A 197 20.57 -3.29 -7.32
CA ARG A 197 20.56 -2.44 -8.52
C ARG A 197 19.81 -1.15 -8.22
N SER A 198 20.27 -0.07 -8.82
CA SER A 198 19.65 1.24 -8.71
C SER A 198 18.28 1.22 -9.38
N THR A 199 17.28 1.77 -8.70
CA THR A 199 15.92 1.92 -9.23
C THR A 199 15.80 3.08 -10.24
N LEU A 200 16.87 3.88 -10.37
CA LEU A 200 16.89 5.09 -11.20
C LEU A 200 17.41 4.79 -12.61
N ASP A 201 18.48 4.00 -12.71
CA ASP A 201 19.24 3.78 -13.95
C ASP A 201 19.65 2.31 -14.16
N GLY A 202 19.24 1.41 -13.26
CA GLY A 202 19.55 -0.02 -13.36
C GLY A 202 21.03 -0.38 -13.15
N SER A 203 21.90 0.55 -12.81
CA SER A 203 23.31 0.25 -12.51
C SER A 203 23.42 -0.65 -11.27
N ASN A 204 24.51 -1.41 -11.16
CA ASN A 204 24.80 -2.15 -9.93
C ASN A 204 25.11 -1.17 -8.81
N LEU A 205 24.50 -1.39 -7.64
CA LEU A 205 24.77 -0.55 -6.47
C LEU A 205 26.14 -0.91 -5.88
N PRO A 206 26.96 0.10 -5.50
CA PRO A 206 28.25 -0.14 -4.85
C PRO A 206 28.09 -0.84 -3.49
N SER A 207 26.92 -0.74 -2.86
CA SER A 207 26.53 -1.51 -1.68
C SER A 207 25.04 -1.83 -1.75
N PRO A 208 24.61 -3.06 -1.40
CA PRO A 208 23.20 -3.40 -1.39
C PRO A 208 22.41 -2.51 -0.44
N VAL A 209 21.24 -2.05 -0.88
CA VAL A 209 20.32 -1.26 -0.04
C VAL A 209 19.36 -2.24 0.65
N PRO A 210 19.35 -2.34 1.99
CA PRO A 210 18.51 -3.30 2.70
C PRO A 210 17.01 -3.01 2.49
N ALA A 211 16.15 -3.95 2.91
CA ALA A 211 14.72 -3.71 2.96
C ALA A 211 14.40 -2.43 3.78
N HIS A 212 13.54 -1.57 3.24
CA HIS A 212 13.25 -0.24 3.80
C HIS A 212 11.85 0.23 3.41
N VAL A 213 11.37 1.26 4.10
CA VAL A 213 10.14 1.97 3.74
C VAL A 213 10.48 3.15 2.83
N GLN A 214 9.57 3.52 1.94
CA GLN A 214 9.71 4.69 1.07
C GLN A 214 8.83 5.85 1.58
N PRO A 215 8.97 7.08 1.02
CA PRO A 215 8.28 8.25 1.54
C PRO A 215 6.77 8.09 1.75
N GLN A 216 6.07 7.40 0.84
CA GLN A 216 4.61 7.21 0.95
C GLN A 216 4.19 6.35 2.15
N TYR A 217 5.07 5.55 2.76
CA TYR A 217 4.75 4.84 4.00
C TYR A 217 4.46 5.81 5.16
N TYR A 218 5.12 6.97 5.20
CA TYR A 218 4.84 7.98 6.22
C TYR A 218 3.44 8.59 6.07
N ALA A 219 2.87 8.62 4.86
CA ALA A 219 1.48 8.98 4.64
C ALA A 219 0.54 7.99 5.34
N ALA A 220 0.81 6.69 5.20
CA ALA A 220 0.05 5.64 5.87
C ALA A 220 0.15 5.74 7.41
N ILE A 221 1.31 6.09 7.96
CA ILE A 221 1.48 6.33 9.40
C ILE A 221 0.64 7.53 9.87
N ILE A 222 0.66 8.66 9.16
CA ILE A 222 -0.14 9.84 9.53
C ILE A 222 -1.64 9.52 9.46
N ALA A 223 -2.09 8.89 8.36
CA ALA A 223 -3.48 8.48 8.22
C ALA A 223 -3.89 7.52 9.33
N ALA A 224 -3.05 6.52 9.65
CA ALA A 224 -3.29 5.58 10.73
C ALA A 224 -3.42 6.29 12.09
N GLU A 225 -2.54 7.23 12.41
CA GLU A 225 -2.62 7.99 13.67
C GLU A 225 -3.89 8.86 13.74
N ALA A 226 -4.31 9.44 12.61
CA ALA A 226 -5.53 10.24 12.54
C ALA A 226 -6.80 9.38 12.70
N ILE A 227 -6.79 8.16 12.14
CA ILE A 227 -7.88 7.19 12.27
C ILE A 227 -7.96 6.63 13.70
N GLY A 228 -6.83 6.21 14.27
CA GLY A 228 -6.76 5.61 15.60
C GLY A 228 -7.43 4.23 15.70
N LYS A 229 -7.61 3.73 16.94
CA LYS A 229 -8.02 2.34 17.22
C LYS A 229 -9.51 2.09 17.41
N THR A 230 -10.31 3.16 17.41
CA THR A 230 -11.71 3.07 17.86
C THR A 230 -12.61 2.39 16.84
N GLY A 231 -12.21 2.32 15.58
CA GLY A 231 -12.97 1.68 14.50
C GLY A 231 -14.21 2.44 14.05
N ASN A 232 -14.57 3.55 14.70
CA ASN A 232 -15.78 4.33 14.45
C ASN A 232 -15.47 5.79 14.11
N VAL A 233 -14.26 6.07 13.64
CA VAL A 233 -13.83 7.43 13.30
C VAL A 233 -14.55 7.91 12.03
N GLN A 234 -14.92 9.18 12.03
CA GLN A 234 -15.47 9.87 10.86
C GLN A 234 -14.54 11.01 10.45
N ALA A 235 -14.12 11.04 9.20
CA ALA A 235 -13.29 12.10 8.64
C ALA A 235 -14.14 13.08 7.83
N LEU A 236 -13.95 14.37 8.05
CA LEU A 236 -14.60 15.46 7.33
C LEU A 236 -13.54 16.40 6.76
N GLU A 237 -13.58 16.66 5.46
CA GLU A 237 -12.77 17.71 4.85
C GLU A 237 -13.20 19.10 5.31
N LEU A 238 -12.21 19.90 5.70
CA LEU A 238 -12.38 21.28 6.14
C LEU A 238 -12.32 22.21 4.94
N GLN A 239 -13.25 23.16 4.90
CA GLN A 239 -13.20 24.25 3.94
C GLN A 239 -12.12 25.25 4.37
N ILE A 240 -11.00 25.27 3.65
CA ILE A 240 -9.89 26.19 3.86
C ILE A 240 -9.71 27.00 2.58
N ASP A 241 -9.86 28.31 2.68
CA ASP A 241 -9.68 29.24 1.56
C ASP A 241 -8.18 29.48 1.26
N HIS A 242 -7.49 28.41 0.88
CA HIS A 242 -6.09 28.47 0.47
C HIS A 242 -5.76 27.34 -0.53
N PRO A 243 -5.25 27.64 -1.74
CA PRO A 243 -5.12 26.67 -2.84
C PRO A 243 -4.06 25.56 -2.64
N GLN A 244 -3.31 25.61 -1.54
CA GLN A 244 -2.23 24.66 -1.23
C GLN A 244 -2.36 24.03 0.16
N ILE A 245 -3.44 24.35 0.89
CA ILE A 245 -3.70 23.76 2.21
C ILE A 245 -4.93 22.88 2.12
N ALA A 246 -4.77 21.60 2.43
CA ALA A 246 -5.88 20.70 2.72
C ALA A 246 -6.01 20.51 4.23
N GLY A 247 -7.23 20.27 4.70
CA GLY A 247 -7.53 20.07 6.11
C GLY A 247 -8.59 19.00 6.30
N TYR A 248 -8.39 18.12 7.28
CA TYR A 248 -9.32 17.04 7.61
C TYR A 248 -9.52 16.97 9.11
N ALA A 249 -10.77 16.96 9.55
CA ALA A 249 -11.16 16.78 10.95
C ALA A 249 -11.65 15.34 11.18
N PHE A 250 -11.26 14.75 12.31
CA PHE A 250 -11.58 13.38 12.67
C PHE A 250 -12.40 13.37 13.96
N TYR A 251 -13.56 12.73 13.91
CA TYR A 251 -14.53 12.67 14.98
C TYR A 251 -14.69 11.24 15.48
N GLU A 252 -14.76 11.08 16.80
CA GLU A 252 -15.21 9.84 17.44
C GLU A 252 -16.58 10.14 18.09
N GLY A 253 -17.64 9.60 17.49
CA GLY A 253 -19.00 10.03 17.77
C GLY A 253 -19.21 11.50 17.41
N LYS A 254 -19.41 12.37 18.40
CA LYS A 254 -19.58 13.82 18.20
C LYS A 254 -18.36 14.63 18.66
N ALA A 255 -17.33 13.98 19.20
CA ALA A 255 -16.15 14.64 19.70
C ALA A 255 -15.10 14.78 18.59
N LEU A 256 -14.63 15.99 18.34
CA LEU A 256 -13.44 16.20 17.52
C LEU A 256 -12.23 15.68 18.30
N VAL A 257 -11.55 14.67 17.76
CA VAL A 257 -10.41 14.04 18.43
C VAL A 257 -9.08 14.39 17.79
N ARG A 258 -9.06 14.62 16.47
CA ARG A 258 -7.83 14.89 15.70
C ARG A 258 -8.14 15.78 14.51
N ALA A 259 -7.11 16.47 14.00
CA ALA A 259 -7.15 17.16 12.73
C ALA A 259 -5.80 17.00 12.02
N VAL A 260 -5.85 16.89 10.69
CA VAL A 260 -4.68 16.81 9.81
C VAL A 260 -4.71 18.02 8.89
N PHE A 261 -3.59 18.72 8.78
CA PHE A 261 -3.40 19.82 7.84
C PHE A 261 -2.21 19.52 6.96
N ILE A 262 -2.39 19.64 5.66
CA ILE A 262 -1.39 19.33 4.64
C ILE A 262 -1.03 20.63 3.94
N ASN A 263 0.24 21.02 4.03
CA ASN A 263 0.75 22.15 3.25
C ASN A 263 1.57 21.60 2.08
N SER A 264 1.00 21.68 0.88
CA SER A 264 1.60 21.15 -0.35
C SER A 264 2.61 22.10 -0.99
N LYS A 265 2.88 23.26 -0.37
CA LYS A 265 3.92 24.17 -0.84
C LYS A 265 5.31 23.59 -0.60
N ALA A 266 5.99 23.26 -1.69
CA ALA A 266 7.33 22.70 -1.64
C ALA A 266 8.35 23.69 -1.04
N TYR A 267 9.31 23.15 -0.29
CA TYR A 267 10.52 23.84 0.14
C TYR A 267 11.70 23.01 -0.34
N LEU A 268 12.32 23.48 -1.43
CA LEU A 268 13.36 22.77 -2.17
C LEU A 268 14.75 23.35 -1.86
N PRO A 269 15.87 22.66 -2.19
CA PRO A 269 17.22 23.14 -1.90
C PRO A 269 17.51 24.57 -2.41
N GLU A 270 16.91 24.96 -3.53
CA GLU A 270 17.01 26.30 -4.13
C GLU A 270 16.10 27.35 -3.46
N SER A 271 15.24 26.94 -2.52
CA SER A 271 14.34 27.85 -1.81
C SER A 271 15.10 28.66 -0.77
N THR A 272 15.00 29.99 -0.84
CA THR A 272 15.66 30.91 0.11
C THR A 272 14.82 31.19 1.36
N THR A 273 13.50 31.02 1.25
CA THR A 273 12.56 31.37 2.33
C THR A 273 11.56 30.25 2.56
N ARG A 274 11.52 29.70 3.77
CA ARG A 274 10.46 28.79 4.19
C ARG A 274 9.24 29.60 4.62
N THR A 275 8.18 29.57 3.82
CA THR A 275 6.93 30.25 4.16
C THR A 275 6.09 29.44 5.14
N SER A 276 5.29 30.12 5.95
CA SER A 276 4.25 29.54 6.80
C SER A 276 2.88 30.05 6.37
N VAL A 277 1.83 29.29 6.71
CA VAL A 277 0.43 29.71 6.57
C VAL A 277 -0.19 29.68 7.97
N HIS A 278 -0.86 30.75 8.36
CA HIS A 278 -1.60 30.82 9.61
C HIS A 278 -3.02 30.31 9.39
N LEU A 279 -3.50 29.40 10.24
CA LEU A 279 -4.86 28.86 10.18
C LEU A 279 -5.60 29.22 11.47
N ASP A 280 -6.64 30.03 11.34
CA ASP A 280 -7.52 30.41 12.44
C ASP A 280 -8.62 29.35 12.64
N LEU A 281 -8.44 28.47 13.64
CA LEU A 281 -9.44 27.45 13.96
C LEU A 281 -10.51 28.03 14.89
N ARG A 282 -11.75 28.13 14.40
CA ARG A 282 -12.91 28.56 15.19
C ARG A 282 -13.77 27.36 15.54
N PHE A 283 -13.87 27.06 16.84
CA PHE A 283 -14.76 26.02 17.34
C PHE A 283 -16.09 26.66 17.76
N THR A 284 -17.18 26.35 17.03
CA THR A 284 -18.52 26.78 17.44
C THR A 284 -18.99 25.90 18.60
N ALA A 285 -18.69 26.33 19.83
CA ALA A 285 -19.23 25.70 21.02
C ALA A 285 -20.73 26.01 21.13
N ASN A 286 -21.58 25.12 20.60
CA ASN A 286 -22.96 25.10 21.07
C ASN A 286 -22.95 24.54 22.49
N ALA A 287 -23.22 25.40 23.48
CA ALA A 287 -23.03 25.22 24.92
C ALA A 287 -23.67 23.97 25.55
N ALA A 288 -24.42 23.17 24.79
CA ALA A 288 -25.02 21.93 25.24
C ALA A 288 -24.39 20.65 24.65
N ARG A 289 -23.53 20.72 23.60
CA ARG A 289 -23.20 19.51 22.80
C ARG A 289 -21.79 19.39 22.20
N HIS A 290 -20.95 20.43 22.20
CA HIS A 290 -19.58 20.34 21.67
C HIS A 290 -18.60 21.05 22.60
N VAL A 291 -17.68 20.29 23.19
CA VAL A 291 -16.60 20.82 24.03
C VAL A 291 -15.46 21.21 23.11
N ALA A 292 -15.13 22.51 23.04
CA ALA A 292 -13.95 22.97 22.34
C ALA A 292 -12.70 22.34 22.99
N PRO A 293 -11.67 21.96 22.22
CA PRO A 293 -10.46 21.39 22.79
C PRO A 293 -9.78 22.42 23.71
N THR A 294 -9.47 22.02 24.94
CA THR A 294 -8.78 22.86 25.94
C THR A 294 -7.27 22.80 25.82
N TRP A 295 -6.75 21.78 25.13
CA TRP A 295 -5.33 21.62 24.80
C TRP A 295 -5.19 20.86 23.49
N VAL A 296 -4.04 21.02 22.82
CA VAL A 296 -3.70 20.31 21.58
C VAL A 296 -2.25 19.84 21.66
N LYS A 297 -1.98 18.61 21.21
CA LYS A 297 -0.62 18.13 20.95
C LYS A 297 -0.36 18.16 19.45
N VAL A 298 0.62 18.95 19.04
CA VAL A 298 1.03 19.05 17.63
C VAL A 298 2.11 18.00 17.35
N LYS A 299 1.90 17.21 16.29
CA LYS A 299 2.93 16.36 15.70
C LYS A 299 3.29 16.89 14.32
N ARG A 300 4.57 16.79 13.96
CA ARG A 300 5.08 17.17 12.65
C ARG A 300 5.87 16.02 12.07
N LEU A 301 5.58 15.64 10.83
CA LEU A 301 6.45 14.76 10.07
C LEU A 301 7.70 15.53 9.66
N VAL A 302 8.86 15.03 10.04
CA VAL A 302 10.15 15.50 9.57
C VAL A 302 10.71 14.36 8.71
N ILE A 303 10.63 14.52 7.39
CA ILE A 303 11.32 13.66 6.44
C ILE A 303 12.73 14.26 6.32
N GLN A 304 13.73 13.59 6.89
CA GLN A 304 15.14 13.95 6.75
C GLN A 304 15.73 13.25 5.52
#